data_AF-A0A2P1BPB7-F1
#
_entry.id   AF-A0A2P1BPB7-F1
#
_cell.length_a   1.000
_cell.length_b   1.000
_cell.length_c   1.000
_cell.angle_alpha   90.00
_cell.angle_beta   90.00
_cell.angle_gamma   90.00
#
_symmetry.space_group_name_H-M   'P 1'
#
loop_
_entity.id
_entity.type
_entity.pdbx_description
1 polymer ?
#
loop_
_entity_poly.entity_id
_entity_poly.type
_entity_poly.pdbx_seq_one_letter_code
_entity_poly.pdbx_strand_id
1 'polypeptide(L)'
;MLLQMFIIRQLANKGTAQALYTFIESLPERPIPLSFARIKRRLMLTSPNNQQNRVINKAIDELKAVGYLDGDVVKKDGEWHLIITRRTPRPDIKAMSEALKDGE
;
A
#
# COMPACT_ATOMS: atom_id res chain seq x y z
N MET A 1 -11.87 14.77 1.15
CA MET A 1 -12.04 14.53 -0.30
C MET A 1 -10.78 14.90 -1.11
N LEU A 2 -10.21 16.10 -0.92
CA LEU A 2 -8.99 16.55 -1.66
C LEU A 2 -7.74 15.66 -1.46
N LEU A 3 -7.60 15.04 -0.28
CA LEU A 3 -6.42 14.25 0.08
C LEU A 3 -6.33 12.89 -0.64
N GLN A 4 -7.46 12.19 -0.79
CA GLN A 4 -7.49 10.91 -1.50
C GLN A 4 -7.09 11.11 -2.96
N MET A 5 -7.51 12.23 -3.57
CA MET A 5 -7.10 12.58 -4.93
C MET A 5 -5.59 12.77 -5.06
N PHE A 6 -4.90 13.29 -4.02
CA PHE A 6 -3.45 13.46 -4.06
C PHE A 6 -2.70 12.11 -4.03
N ILE A 7 -3.06 11.22 -3.10
CA ILE A 7 -2.47 9.87 -3.05
C ILE A 7 -2.75 9.11 -4.35
N ILE A 8 -3.98 9.17 -4.86
CA ILE A 8 -4.35 8.51 -6.12
C ILE A 8 -3.55 9.08 -7.30
N ARG A 9 -3.27 10.39 -7.34
CA ARG A 9 -2.41 11.03 -8.36
C ARG A 9 -0.95 10.59 -8.26
N GLN A 10 -0.38 10.53 -7.05
CA GLN A 10 0.97 10.01 -6.82
C GLN A 10 1.11 8.54 -7.25
N LEU A 11 0.00 7.80 -7.15
CA LEU A 11 -0.09 6.39 -7.57
C LEU A 11 -0.69 6.21 -8.98
N ALA A 12 -0.84 7.28 -9.78
CA ALA A 12 -1.63 7.25 -11.03
C ALA A 12 -1.19 6.17 -12.03
N ASN A 13 0.09 5.83 -12.07
CA ASN A 13 0.65 4.79 -12.94
C ASN A 13 0.89 3.46 -12.21
N LYS A 14 0.40 3.32 -10.97
CA LYS A 14 0.67 2.23 -10.02
C LYS A 14 -0.63 1.57 -9.57
N GLY A 15 -1.35 0.96 -10.52
CA GLY A 15 -2.69 0.41 -10.29
C GLY A 15 -2.79 -0.59 -9.13
N THR A 16 -1.75 -1.41 -8.89
CA THR A 16 -1.73 -2.32 -7.74
C THR A 16 -1.66 -1.56 -6.41
N ALA A 17 -0.85 -0.51 -6.31
CA ALA A 17 -0.75 0.29 -5.09
C ALA A 17 -2.04 1.08 -4.81
N GLN A 18 -2.70 1.58 -5.86
CA GLN A 18 -4.03 2.20 -5.72
C GLN A 18 -5.07 1.20 -5.21
N ALA A 19 -5.11 -0.01 -5.79
CA ALA A 19 -6.01 -1.07 -5.36
C ALA A 19 -5.72 -1.51 -3.91
N LEU A 20 -4.44 -1.62 -3.55
CA LEU A 20 -4.02 -1.96 -2.19
C LEU A 20 -4.40 -0.85 -1.20
N TYR A 21 -4.18 0.41 -1.53
CA TYR A 21 -4.62 1.57 -0.74
C TYR A 21 -6.13 1.53 -0.47
N THR A 22 -6.92 1.38 -1.54
CA THR A 22 -8.39 1.34 -1.45
C THR A 22 -8.85 0.17 -0.58
N PHE A 23 -8.19 -0.98 -0.70
CA PHE A 23 -8.46 -2.12 0.15
C PHE A 23 -8.13 -1.83 1.61
N ILE A 24 -6.95 -1.26 1.92
CA ILE A 24 -6.54 -0.93 3.29
C ILE A 24 -7.50 0.08 3.93
N GLU A 25 -7.95 1.10 3.19
CA GLU A 25 -8.97 2.07 3.63
C GLU A 25 -10.34 1.43 3.93
N SER A 26 -10.69 0.36 3.20
CA SER A 26 -11.93 -0.39 3.49
C SER A 26 -11.85 -1.26 4.74
N LEU A 27 -10.67 -1.40 5.35
CA LEU A 27 -10.46 -2.16 6.58
C LEU A 27 -10.56 -1.24 7.81
N PRO A 28 -11.06 -1.74 8.95
CA PRO A 28 -11.12 -0.97 10.20
C PRO A 28 -9.73 -0.48 10.65
N GLU A 29 -9.70 0.60 11.43
CA GLU A 29 -8.47 1.29 11.89
C GLU A 29 -7.47 0.39 12.61
N ARG A 30 -7.93 -0.72 13.23
CA ARG A 30 -7.08 -1.74 13.86
C ARG A 30 -6.98 -2.97 12.97
N PRO A 31 -6.11 -2.98 11.94
CA PRO A 31 -5.98 -4.14 11.10
C PRO A 31 -5.27 -5.29 11.82
N ILE A 32 -5.90 -6.45 11.79
CA ILE A 32 -5.25 -7.75 11.96
C ILE A 32 -4.15 -7.88 10.89
N PRO A 33 -3.02 -8.58 11.17
CA PRO A 33 -2.00 -8.87 10.16
C PRO A 33 -2.62 -9.27 8.81
N LEU A 34 -2.22 -8.57 7.76
CA LEU A 34 -2.83 -8.73 6.44
C LEU A 34 -2.05 -9.78 5.66
N SER A 35 -2.61 -10.99 5.56
CA SER A 35 -1.97 -12.07 4.84
C SER A 35 -1.90 -11.78 3.33
N PHE A 36 -0.83 -12.24 2.68
CA PHE A 36 -0.66 -12.07 1.24
C PHE A 36 -1.73 -12.83 0.48
N ALA A 37 -2.23 -13.98 0.96
CA ALA A 37 -3.36 -14.65 0.33
C ALA A 37 -4.62 -13.77 0.31
N ARG A 38 -4.89 -13.03 1.41
CA ARG A 38 -6.02 -12.10 1.48
C ARG A 38 -5.86 -10.94 0.50
N ILE A 39 -4.65 -10.38 0.38
CA ILE A 39 -4.35 -9.32 -0.59
C ILE A 39 -4.54 -9.82 -2.02
N LYS A 40 -3.95 -10.96 -2.37
CA LYS A 40 -4.07 -11.58 -3.72
C LYS A 40 -5.52 -11.77 -4.13
N ARG A 41 -6.32 -12.35 -3.23
CA ARG A 41 -7.75 -12.59 -3.47
C ARG A 41 -8.50 -11.27 -3.69
N ARG A 42 -8.20 -10.26 -2.89
CA ARG A 42 -8.91 -8.98 -2.95
C ARG A 42 -8.54 -8.15 -4.18
N LEU A 43 -7.27 -8.20 -4.59
CA LEU A 43 -6.77 -7.53 -5.78
C LEU A 43 -6.95 -8.37 -7.05
N MET A 44 -7.56 -9.55 -6.94
CA MET A 44 -7.82 -10.48 -8.05
C MET A 44 -6.56 -10.78 -8.88
N LEU A 45 -5.41 -10.94 -8.21
CA LEU A 45 -4.16 -11.25 -8.88
C LEU A 45 -4.21 -12.68 -9.44
N THR A 46 -3.88 -12.83 -10.72
CA THR A 46 -3.93 -14.12 -11.45
C THR A 46 -2.57 -14.65 -11.88
N SER A 47 -1.51 -13.86 -11.71
CA SER A 47 -0.14 -14.25 -12.06
C SER A 47 0.45 -15.34 -11.13
N PRO A 48 1.59 -15.96 -11.46
CA PRO A 48 2.22 -16.93 -10.57
C PRO A 48 2.52 -16.36 -9.18
N ASN A 49 2.43 -17.19 -8.13
CA ASN A 49 2.56 -16.78 -6.72
C ASN A 49 3.79 -15.91 -6.42
N ASN A 50 4.94 -16.23 -7.00
CA ASN A 50 6.18 -15.47 -6.80
C ASN A 50 6.08 -14.06 -7.40
N GLN A 51 5.46 -13.93 -8.58
CA GLN A 51 5.25 -12.63 -9.22
C GLN A 51 4.23 -11.81 -8.45
N GLN A 52 3.14 -12.42 -7.98
CA GLN A 52 2.17 -11.75 -7.12
C GLN A 52 2.82 -11.19 -5.84
N ASN A 53 3.65 -11.98 -5.17
CA ASN A 53 4.35 -11.53 -3.96
C ASN A 53 5.27 -10.33 -4.25
N ARG A 54 6.00 -10.35 -5.38
CA ARG A 54 6.83 -9.21 -5.82
C ARG A 54 6.00 -7.95 -6.08
N VAL A 55 4.87 -8.12 -6.76
CA VAL A 55 3.93 -7.02 -7.06
C VAL A 55 3.34 -6.43 -5.79
N ILE A 56 2.96 -7.28 -4.82
CA ILE A 56 2.46 -6.84 -3.52
C ILE A 56 3.54 -6.09 -2.73
N ASN A 57 4.77 -6.62 -2.66
CA ASN A 57 5.87 -5.94 -1.98
C ASN A 57 6.15 -4.56 -2.60
N LYS A 58 6.23 -4.49 -3.94
CA LYS A 58 6.39 -3.21 -4.64
C LYS A 58 5.28 -2.22 -4.30
N ALA A 59 4.02 -2.68 -4.29
CA ALA A 59 2.89 -1.83 -3.92
C ALA A 59 2.98 -1.33 -2.46
N ILE A 60 3.44 -2.19 -1.53
CA ILE A 60 3.68 -1.80 -0.13
C ILE A 60 4.77 -0.73 -0.04
N ASP A 61 5.88 -0.92 -0.77
CA ASP A 61 7.00 0.03 -0.79
C ASP A 61 6.57 1.39 -1.37
N GLU A 62 5.71 1.38 -2.40
CA GLU A 62 5.14 2.60 -2.97
C GLU A 62 4.24 3.32 -1.96
N LEU A 63 3.44 2.59 -1.17
CA LEU A 63 2.61 3.16 -0.11
C LEU A 63 3.44 3.72 1.06
N LYS A 64 4.57 3.10 1.39
CA LYS A 64 5.54 3.64 2.34
C LYS A 64 6.21 4.91 1.81
N ALA A 65 6.63 4.90 0.55
CA ALA A 65 7.31 6.03 -0.09
C ALA A 65 6.43 7.30 -0.12
N VAL A 66 5.11 7.16 -0.29
CA VAL A 66 4.17 8.29 -0.24
C VAL A 66 3.73 8.64 1.20
N GLY A 67 4.28 7.96 2.21
CA GLY A 67 3.98 8.20 3.63
C GLY A 67 2.60 7.74 4.09
N TYR A 68 1.94 6.87 3.32
CA TYR A 68 0.59 6.40 3.65
C TYR A 68 0.59 5.38 4.79
N LEU A 69 1.55 4.46 4.83
CA LEU A 69 1.63 3.46 5.90
C LEU A 69 3.07 3.17 6.30
N ASP A 70 3.23 2.77 7.56
CA ASP A 70 4.42 2.12 8.09
C ASP A 70 4.06 0.70 8.50
N GLY A 71 4.93 -0.26 8.22
CA GLY A 71 4.69 -1.65 8.54
C GLY A 71 5.76 -2.60 8.01
N ASP A 72 5.70 -3.85 8.44
CA ASP A 72 6.68 -4.87 8.13
C ASP A 72 6.06 -6.07 7.44
N VAL A 73 6.80 -6.65 6.51
CA VAL A 73 6.43 -7.89 5.84
C VAL A 73 7.16 -9.04 6.52
N VAL A 74 6.40 -9.90 7.21
CA VAL A 74 6.94 -11.03 7.95
C VAL A 74 6.39 -12.34 7.40
N LYS A 75 7.19 -13.41 7.47
CA LYS A 75 6.74 -14.76 7.14
C LYS A 75 6.36 -15.47 8.44
N LYS A 76 5.11 -15.89 8.57
CA LYS A 76 4.58 -16.69 9.69
C LYS A 76 3.92 -17.94 9.14
N ASP A 77 4.28 -19.11 9.67
CA ASP A 77 3.68 -20.40 9.28
C ASP A 77 3.69 -20.67 7.77
N GLY A 78 4.74 -20.23 7.08
CA GLY A 78 4.87 -20.38 5.62
C GLY A 78 4.17 -19.29 4.79
N GLU A 79 3.35 -18.43 5.40
CA GLU A 79 2.60 -17.37 4.72
C GLU A 79 3.16 -15.97 5.04
N TRP A 80 3.26 -15.14 4.00
CA TRP A 80 3.67 -13.74 4.14
C TRP A 80 2.53 -12.87 4.66
N HIS A 81 2.84 -12.02 5.61
CA HIS A 81 1.90 -11.12 6.27
C HIS A 81 2.46 -9.71 6.29
N LEU A 82 1.64 -8.73 5.94
CA LEU A 82 1.90 -7.32 6.19
C LEU A 82 1.34 -6.95 7.57
N ILE A 83 2.23 -6.58 8.49
CA ILE A 83 1.89 -6.02 9.79
C ILE A 83 1.93 -4.51 9.64
N ILE A 84 0.75 -3.86 9.69
CA ILE A 84 0.65 -2.41 9.59
C ILE A 84 0.81 -1.82 10.99
N THR A 85 1.91 -1.13 11.23
CA THR A 85 2.22 -0.46 12.49
C THR A 85 1.47 0.86 12.60
N ARG A 86 1.41 1.61 11.50
CA ARG A 86 0.70 2.89 11.44
C ARG A 86 0.09 3.10 10.06
N ARG A 87 -1.12 3.65 10.04
CA ARG A 87 -1.74 4.23 8.84
C ARG A 87 -1.77 5.72 9.01
N THR A 88 -1.38 6.44 7.97
CA THR A 88 -1.55 7.87 7.90
C THR A 88 -2.67 8.13 6.91
N PRO A 89 -3.92 8.35 7.38
CA PRO A 89 -5.04 8.73 6.49
C PRO A 89 -4.80 10.09 5.81
N ARG A 90 -3.74 10.80 6.24
CA ARG A 90 -3.24 12.02 5.63
C ARG A 90 -1.77 11.82 5.22
N PRO A 91 -1.41 11.89 3.93
CA PRO A 91 0.00 11.92 3.56
C PRO A 91 0.64 13.12 4.26
N ASP A 92 1.85 12.94 4.80
CA ASP A 92 2.57 14.01 5.47
C ASP A 92 2.71 15.19 4.50
N ILE A 93 2.19 16.36 4.88
CA ILE A 93 2.23 17.58 4.05
C ILE A 93 3.68 17.91 3.66
N LYS A 94 4.65 17.50 4.48
CA LYS A 94 6.07 17.64 4.17
C LYS A 94 6.51 16.75 3.00
N ALA A 95 6.11 15.47 2.99
CA ALA A 95 6.37 14.56 1.87
C ALA A 95 5.65 14.99 0.58
N MET A 96 4.45 15.59 0.70
CA MET A 96 3.76 16.20 -0.43
C MET A 96 4.53 17.40 -1.01
N SER A 97 5.09 18.24 -0.14
CA SER A 97 5.86 19.41 -0.55
C SER A 97 7.21 19.06 -1.18
N GLU A 98 7.80 17.91 -0.85
CA GLU A 98 9.06 17.45 -1.43
C GLU A 98 8.83 16.82 -2.82
N ALA A 99 7.81 15.98 -2.98
CA ALA A 99 7.46 15.38 -4.27
C ALA A 99 6.99 16.41 -5.34
N LEU A 100 6.48 17.57 -4.93
CA LEU A 100 6.13 18.67 -5.84
C LEU A 100 7.35 19.48 -6.31
N LYS A 101 8.50 19.39 -5.62
CA LYS A 101 9.73 20.11 -5.98
C LYS A 101 10.58 19.38 -7.02
N ASP A 102 10.46 18.06 -7.12
CA ASP A 102 11.21 17.23 -8.08
C ASP A 102 10.60 17.24 -9.50
N GLY A 103 9.59 18.07 -9.75
CA GLY A 103 8.87 18.18 -11.02
C GLY A 103 9.02 19.51 -11.76
N GLU A 104 9.95 20.37 -11.34
CA GLU A 104 10.29 21.65 -11.98
C GLU A 104 11.68 21.61 -12.63
#